data_AF-G9X1I3-F1
#
_entry.id   AF-G9X1I3-F1
#
_cell.length_a   1.000
_cell.length_b   1.000
_cell.length_c   1.000
_cell.angle_alpha   90.00
_cell.angle_beta   90.00
_cell.angle_gamma   90.00
#
_symmetry.space_group_name_H-M   'P 1'
#
loop_
_entity.id
_entity.type
_entity.pdbx_description
1 polymer ?
#
loop_
_entity_poly.entity_id
_entity_poly.type
_entity_poly.pdbx_seq_one_letter_code
_entity_poly.pdbx_strand_id
1 'polypeptide(L)'
;MREYKTVLNNTNDEIIIEKSRFIGYSFHISSQDEAENFIKSIKKQHYDATHNCYAYILNDDMSIMKCSDDKEPSSTAGVPMLEVLKKQNITNCLIIATRYFGGIKLGAGGLTRAYSKTAKIALSSNTIVEKRIFKQLEISIDYNFIGKIQKFIENNHILFKAPEFF
;
A
#
# COMPACT_ATOMS: atom_id res chain seq x y z
N MET A 1 -2.43 19.25 9.61
CA MET A 1 -2.45 18.69 8.24
C MET A 1 -2.22 17.21 8.38
N ARG A 2 -3.06 16.35 7.80
CA ARG A 2 -2.87 14.90 7.93
C ARG A 2 -2.05 14.41 6.74
N GLU A 3 -0.98 13.70 7.06
CA GLU A 3 -0.02 13.16 6.10
C GLU A 3 0.05 11.65 6.29
N TYR A 4 0.21 10.92 5.19
CA TYR A 4 0.40 9.47 5.21
C TYR A 4 1.37 9.04 4.11
N LYS A 5 2.09 7.94 4.33
CA LYS A 5 2.95 7.35 3.30
C LYS A 5 2.20 6.27 2.54
N THR A 6 2.41 6.21 1.24
CA THR A 6 1.88 5.16 0.37
C THR A 6 2.86 4.85 -0.76
N VAL A 7 2.54 3.86 -1.58
CA VAL A 7 3.30 3.54 -2.79
C VAL A 7 2.65 4.18 -4.02
N LEU A 8 3.45 4.55 -5.01
CA LEU A 8 2.96 5.24 -6.21
C LEU A 8 2.59 4.30 -7.35
N ASN A 9 3.37 3.24 -7.54
CA ASN A 9 3.28 2.36 -8.70
C ASN A 9 2.82 0.95 -8.31
N ASN A 10 2.63 0.10 -9.31
CA ASN A 10 2.47 -1.34 -9.13
C ASN A 10 3.79 -2.01 -9.51
N THR A 11 4.51 -2.55 -8.53
CA THR A 11 5.85 -3.12 -8.73
C THR A 11 5.94 -4.51 -8.17
N ASN A 12 6.99 -5.23 -8.58
CA ASN A 12 7.34 -6.51 -7.99
C ASN A 12 8.85 -6.69 -7.99
N ASP A 13 9.32 -7.55 -7.11
CA ASP A 13 10.70 -8.02 -7.06
C ASP A 13 10.72 -9.43 -6.47
N GLU A 14 11.81 -10.16 -6.67
CA GLU A 14 11.91 -11.55 -6.22
C GLU A 14 13.20 -11.90 -5.49
N ILE A 15 13.11 -12.92 -4.66
CA ILE A 15 14.24 -13.46 -3.92
C ILE A 15 14.15 -14.97 -3.77
N ILE A 16 15.30 -15.63 -3.84
CA ILE A 16 15.44 -17.06 -3.56
C ILE A 16 15.99 -17.23 -2.14
N ILE A 17 15.32 -18.03 -1.32
CA ILE A 17 15.71 -18.36 0.06
C ILE A 17 15.58 -19.87 0.24
N GLU A 18 16.69 -20.54 0.53
CA GLU A 18 16.73 -22.02 0.69
C GLU A 18 16.01 -22.74 -0.47
N LYS A 19 16.40 -22.39 -1.71
CA LYS A 19 15.81 -22.85 -2.98
C LYS A 19 14.34 -22.49 -3.21
N SER A 20 13.63 -21.97 -2.22
CA SER A 20 12.26 -21.48 -2.41
C SER A 20 12.31 -20.10 -3.05
N ARG A 21 11.54 -19.90 -4.13
CA ARG A 21 11.41 -18.61 -4.81
C ARG A 21 10.24 -17.85 -4.21
N PHE A 22 10.47 -16.60 -3.83
CA PHE A 22 9.47 -15.69 -3.33
C PHE A 22 9.40 -14.48 -4.26
N ILE A 23 8.22 -14.18 -4.77
CA ILE A 23 7.95 -13.00 -5.59
C ILE A 23 7.06 -12.08 -4.76
N GLY A 24 7.56 -10.89 -4.46
CA GLY A 24 6.87 -9.87 -3.69
C GLY A 24 6.30 -8.81 -4.62
N TYR A 25 5.00 -8.60 -4.56
CA TYR A 25 4.28 -7.54 -5.28
C TYR A 25 3.92 -6.43 -4.31
N SER A 26 3.95 -5.19 -4.79
CA SER A 26 3.48 -4.00 -4.09
C SER A 26 2.52 -3.24 -5.01
N PHE A 27 1.29 -3.03 -4.53
CA PHE A 27 0.23 -2.32 -5.25
C PHE A 27 -0.26 -1.13 -4.43
N HIS A 28 -0.46 0.01 -5.10
CA HIS A 28 -1.30 1.05 -4.52
C HIS A 28 -2.76 0.58 -4.56
N ILE A 29 -3.48 0.75 -3.45
CA ILE A 29 -4.91 0.41 -3.38
C ILE A 29 -5.69 1.51 -2.66
N SER A 30 -6.89 1.77 -3.14
CA SER A 30 -7.81 2.78 -2.60
C SER A 30 -9.04 2.16 -1.93
N SER A 31 -9.29 0.87 -2.13
CA SER A 31 -10.43 0.16 -1.55
C SER A 31 -10.14 -1.32 -1.32
N GLN A 32 -11.00 -1.98 -0.54
CA GLN A 32 -10.93 -3.43 -0.34
C GLN A 32 -11.23 -4.19 -1.63
N ASP A 33 -12.16 -3.70 -2.46
CA ASP A 33 -12.50 -4.32 -3.75
C ASP A 33 -11.31 -4.30 -4.71
N GLU A 34 -10.56 -3.19 -4.74
CA GLU A 34 -9.33 -3.09 -5.53
C GLU A 34 -8.28 -4.09 -5.04
N ALA A 35 -8.12 -4.21 -3.72
CA ALA A 35 -7.23 -5.22 -3.13
C ALA A 35 -7.63 -6.64 -3.53
N GLU A 36 -8.92 -6.98 -3.48
CA GLU A 36 -9.44 -8.27 -3.88
C GLU A 36 -9.22 -8.56 -5.37
N ASN A 37 -9.33 -7.55 -6.23
CA ASN A 37 -9.07 -7.69 -7.66
C ASN A 37 -7.60 -8.03 -7.92
N PHE A 38 -6.66 -7.35 -7.28
CA PHE A 38 -5.22 -7.68 -7.39
C PHE A 38 -4.92 -9.07 -6.83
N ILE A 39 -5.49 -9.44 -5.68
CA ILE A 39 -5.31 -10.78 -5.10
C ILE A 39 -5.80 -11.86 -6.06
N LYS A 40 -6.98 -11.71 -6.65
CA LYS A 40 -7.52 -12.64 -7.65
C LYS A 40 -6.66 -12.70 -8.90
N SER A 41 -6.16 -11.55 -9.37
CA SER A 41 -5.28 -11.45 -10.53
C SER A 41 -3.97 -12.22 -10.33
N ILE A 42 -3.26 -11.96 -9.23
CA ILE A 42 -1.99 -12.65 -8.92
C ILE A 42 -2.22 -14.14 -8.68
N LYS A 43 -3.29 -14.52 -7.99
CA LYS A 43 -3.64 -15.94 -7.81
C LYS A 43 -3.92 -16.65 -9.14
N LYS A 44 -4.53 -15.97 -10.10
CA LYS A 44 -4.76 -16.52 -11.45
C LYS A 44 -3.46 -16.61 -12.25
N GLN A 45 -2.61 -15.59 -12.16
CA GLN A 45 -1.30 -15.56 -12.82
C GLN A 45 -0.37 -16.67 -12.29
N HIS A 46 -0.40 -16.91 -10.98
CA HIS A 46 0.42 -17.90 -10.27
C HIS A 46 -0.44 -19.02 -9.69
N TYR A 47 -1.25 -19.64 -10.56
CA TYR A 47 -2.18 -20.70 -10.16
C TYR A 47 -1.47 -21.96 -9.64
N ASP A 48 -0.21 -22.15 -10.04
CA ASP A 48 0.65 -23.28 -9.70
C ASP A 48 1.60 -22.99 -8.53
N ALA A 49 1.58 -21.76 -7.98
CA ALA A 49 2.36 -21.42 -6.81
C ALA A 49 1.92 -22.22 -5.59
N THR A 50 2.86 -22.47 -4.68
CA THR A 50 2.59 -23.20 -3.44
C THR A 50 1.65 -22.39 -2.54
N HIS A 51 1.92 -21.08 -2.40
CA HIS A 51 1.14 -20.16 -1.57
C HIS A 51 1.16 -18.74 -2.19
N ASN A 52 0.03 -18.04 -2.10
CA ASN A 52 -0.15 -16.64 -2.46
C ASN A 52 -0.65 -15.88 -1.21
N CYS A 53 0.27 -15.60 -0.30
CA CYS A 53 -0.03 -14.89 0.95
C CYS A 53 -0.15 -13.38 0.67
N TYR A 54 -0.91 -12.65 1.48
CA TYR A 54 -1.04 -11.21 1.31
C TYR A 54 -1.19 -10.46 2.62
N ALA A 55 -0.90 -9.16 2.59
CA ALA A 55 -1.19 -8.21 3.64
C ALA A 55 -1.45 -6.82 3.06
N TYR A 56 -2.40 -6.08 3.62
CA TYR A 56 -2.64 -4.70 3.22
C TYR A 56 -3.11 -3.82 4.37
N ILE A 57 -2.88 -2.52 4.22
CA ILE A 57 -3.40 -1.45 5.08
C ILE A 57 -4.11 -0.44 4.19
N LEU A 58 -5.28 0.02 4.62
CA LEU A 58 -6.11 1.01 3.94
C LEU A 58 -6.45 2.16 4.89
N ASN A 59 -6.84 3.28 4.27
CA ASN A 59 -7.16 4.57 4.90
C ASN A 59 -5.94 5.29 5.46
N ASP A 60 -5.99 6.62 5.44
CA ASP A 60 -4.96 7.50 5.99
C ASP A 60 -4.75 7.32 7.50
N ASP A 61 -5.75 6.79 8.20
CA ASP A 61 -5.72 6.44 9.61
C ASP A 61 -5.28 5.01 9.90
N MET A 62 -5.00 4.22 8.86
CA MET A 62 -4.69 2.79 8.95
C MET A 62 -5.79 1.94 9.63
N SER A 63 -7.05 2.39 9.63
CA SER A 63 -8.17 1.72 10.31
C SER A 63 -8.49 0.33 9.76
N ILE A 64 -8.14 0.06 8.50
CA ILE A 64 -8.40 -1.23 7.86
C ILE A 64 -7.08 -1.93 7.63
N MET A 65 -6.92 -3.10 8.26
CA MET A 65 -5.76 -3.97 8.11
C MET A 65 -6.24 -5.40 7.88
N LYS A 66 -5.69 -6.08 6.87
CA LYS A 66 -6.01 -7.48 6.59
C LYS A 66 -4.78 -8.23 6.14
N CYS A 67 -4.67 -9.50 6.50
CA CYS A 67 -3.64 -10.39 6.01
C CYS A 67 -4.16 -11.82 5.86
N SER A 68 -3.45 -12.63 5.09
CA SER A 68 -3.73 -14.06 4.91
C SER A 68 -2.42 -14.82 4.74
N ASP A 69 -2.33 -15.97 5.39
CA ASP A 69 -1.21 -16.90 5.26
C ASP A 69 -1.38 -17.87 4.08
N ASP A 70 -2.53 -17.90 3.39
CA ASP A 70 -2.82 -18.81 2.27
C ASP A 70 -2.28 -20.24 2.45
N LYS A 71 -2.70 -20.93 3.51
CA LYS A 71 -2.29 -22.30 3.89
C LYS A 71 -0.85 -22.45 4.39
N GLU A 72 -0.04 -21.40 4.43
CA GLU A 72 1.15 -21.41 5.29
C GLU A 72 0.74 -21.60 6.77
N PRO A 73 1.66 -22.07 7.63
CA PRO A 73 1.41 -22.12 9.06
C PRO A 73 0.94 -20.77 9.60
N SER A 74 0.00 -20.80 10.54
CA SER A 74 -0.66 -19.59 11.04
C SER A 74 0.33 -18.52 11.49
N SER A 75 0.08 -17.28 11.06
CA SER A 75 0.85 -16.08 11.39
C SER A 75 2.31 -16.10 10.93
N THR A 76 2.69 -16.98 10.00
CA THR A 76 4.07 -17.05 9.50
C THR A 76 4.32 -16.28 8.21
N ALA A 77 3.27 -15.80 7.53
CA ALA A 77 3.38 -15.10 6.25
C ALA A 77 2.68 -13.74 6.24
N GLY A 78 1.36 -13.72 6.45
CA GLY A 78 0.54 -12.51 6.38
C GLY A 78 0.90 -11.48 7.46
N VAL A 79 0.98 -11.92 8.73
CA VAL A 79 1.32 -11.04 9.86
C VAL A 79 2.71 -10.39 9.69
N PRO A 80 3.79 -11.13 9.36
CA PRO A 80 5.09 -10.53 9.09
C PRO A 80 5.10 -9.45 8.02
N MET A 81 4.37 -9.63 6.91
CA MET A 81 4.26 -8.61 5.87
C MET A 81 3.47 -7.38 6.35
N LEU A 82 2.40 -7.59 7.11
CA LEU A 82 1.61 -6.50 7.71
C LEU A 82 2.46 -5.66 8.68
N GLU A 83 3.30 -6.31 9.49
CA GLU A 83 4.21 -5.64 10.41
C GLU A 83 5.28 -4.82 9.68
N VAL A 84 5.69 -5.21 8.47
CA VAL A 84 6.57 -4.38 7.63
C VAL A 84 5.87 -3.10 7.21
N LEU A 85 4.63 -3.17 6.71
CA LEU A 85 3.83 -1.99 6.34
C LEU A 85 3.66 -1.03 7.52
N LYS A 86 3.27 -1.56 8.69
CA LYS A 86 3.11 -0.78 9.93
C LYS A 86 4.40 -0.09 10.36
N LYS A 87 5.52 -0.82 10.42
CA LYS A 87 6.82 -0.27 10.85
C LYS A 87 7.32 0.83 9.92
N GLN A 88 6.99 0.75 8.63
CA GLN A 88 7.33 1.79 7.66
C GLN A 88 6.29 2.92 7.57
N ASN A 89 5.20 2.83 8.35
CA ASN A 89 4.07 3.75 8.33
C ASN A 89 3.44 3.92 6.94
N ILE A 90 3.34 2.82 6.18
CA ILE A 90 2.79 2.80 4.82
C ILE A 90 1.34 2.30 4.85
N THR A 91 0.43 3.06 4.25
CA THR A 91 -0.99 2.73 4.06
C THR A 91 -1.39 2.79 2.59
N ASN A 92 -2.64 2.43 2.28
CA ASN A 92 -3.19 2.35 0.93
C ASN A 92 -2.28 1.49 0.03
N CYS A 93 -1.81 0.38 0.60
CA CYS A 93 -0.81 -0.48 0.00
C CYS A 93 -1.15 -1.94 0.27
N LEU A 94 -1.12 -2.74 -0.79
CA LEU A 94 -1.23 -4.19 -0.76
C LEU A 94 0.11 -4.81 -1.10
N ILE A 95 0.52 -5.78 -0.29
CA ILE A 95 1.63 -6.68 -0.57
C ILE A 95 1.08 -8.08 -0.81
N ILE A 96 1.50 -8.71 -1.91
CA ILE A 96 1.26 -10.14 -2.17
C ILE A 96 2.61 -10.82 -2.27
N ALA A 97 2.78 -11.94 -1.58
CA ALA A 97 3.96 -12.79 -1.67
C ALA A 97 3.58 -14.15 -2.24
N THR A 98 4.01 -14.38 -3.49
CA THR A 98 3.87 -15.66 -4.18
C THR A 98 5.09 -16.51 -3.88
N ARG A 99 4.87 -17.72 -3.35
CA ARG A 99 5.92 -18.66 -2.99
C ARG A 99 5.86 -19.91 -3.87
N TYR A 100 7.00 -20.28 -4.43
CA TYR A 100 7.26 -21.59 -5.02
C TYR A 100 8.21 -22.38 -4.10
N PHE A 101 7.75 -23.50 -3.56
CA PHE A 101 8.52 -24.33 -2.64
C PHE A 101 9.73 -24.99 -3.32
N GLY A 102 10.91 -24.81 -2.73
CA GLY A 102 12.18 -25.30 -3.29
C GLY A 102 12.68 -26.65 -2.75
N GLY A 103 11.84 -27.40 -2.02
CA GLY A 103 12.21 -28.69 -1.43
C GLY A 103 12.84 -28.62 -0.03
N ILE A 104 13.22 -27.42 0.46
CA ILE A 104 13.80 -27.23 1.80
C ILE A 104 12.80 -26.50 2.71
N LYS A 105 12.47 -27.13 3.85
CA LYS A 105 11.58 -26.53 4.85
C LYS A 105 12.31 -25.44 5.64
N LEU A 106 11.72 -24.25 5.70
CA LEU A 106 12.27 -23.08 6.40
C LEU A 106 11.97 -23.07 7.92
N GLY A 107 10.98 -23.85 8.38
CA GLY A 107 10.41 -23.74 9.72
C GLY A 107 9.67 -22.41 9.94
N ALA A 108 8.95 -22.28 11.07
CA ALA A 108 8.11 -21.10 11.32
C ALA A 108 8.91 -19.79 11.33
N GLY A 109 10.02 -19.74 12.07
CA GLY A 109 10.87 -18.54 12.13
C GLY A 109 11.57 -18.21 10.80
N GLY A 110 11.88 -19.22 9.99
CA GLY A 110 12.43 -19.01 8.65
C GLY A 110 11.39 -18.42 7.70
N LEU A 111 10.14 -18.89 7.75
CA LEU A 111 9.03 -18.33 6.98
C LEU A 111 8.75 -16.88 7.36
N THR A 112 8.63 -16.59 8.66
CA THR A 112 8.42 -15.22 9.14
C THR A 112 9.48 -14.25 8.60
N ARG A 113 10.76 -14.65 8.63
CA ARG A 113 11.86 -13.86 8.08
C ARG A 113 11.81 -13.75 6.55
N ALA A 114 11.48 -14.85 5.86
CA ALA A 114 11.36 -14.86 4.40
C ALA A 114 10.26 -13.90 3.94
N TYR A 115 9.04 -14.01 4.46
CA TYR A 115 7.93 -13.11 4.11
C TYR A 115 8.18 -11.65 4.48
N SER A 116 8.80 -11.39 5.63
CA SER A 116 9.25 -10.03 5.98
C SER A 116 10.24 -9.47 4.96
N LYS A 117 11.18 -10.30 4.48
CA LYS A 117 12.19 -9.89 3.49
C LYS A 117 11.52 -9.66 2.12
N THR A 118 10.61 -10.54 1.73
CA THR A 118 9.82 -10.41 0.50
C THR A 118 8.99 -9.12 0.47
N ALA A 119 8.32 -8.77 1.58
CA ALA A 119 7.62 -7.49 1.69
C ALA A 119 8.56 -6.29 1.54
N LYS A 120 9.76 -6.35 2.15
CA LYS A 120 10.74 -5.27 2.05
C LYS A 120 11.26 -5.06 0.64
N ILE A 121 11.58 -6.13 -0.11
CA ILE A 121 12.03 -5.98 -1.51
C ILE A 121 10.91 -5.45 -2.40
N ALA A 122 9.67 -5.90 -2.19
CA ALA A 122 8.50 -5.41 -2.92
C ALA A 122 8.26 -3.90 -2.72
N LEU A 123 8.44 -3.42 -1.49
CA LEU A 123 8.36 -1.99 -1.18
C LEU A 123 9.56 -1.21 -1.71
N SER A 124 10.76 -1.79 -1.64
CA SER A 124 12.00 -1.13 -2.10
C SER A 124 12.06 -0.99 -3.61
N SER A 125 11.37 -1.87 -4.36
CA SER A 125 11.21 -1.73 -5.81
C SER A 125 10.16 -0.69 -6.21
N ASN A 126 9.42 -0.13 -5.24
CA ASN A 126 8.39 0.88 -5.47
C ASN A 126 8.85 2.26 -5.01
N THR A 127 8.19 3.30 -5.53
CA THR A 127 8.39 4.68 -5.08
C THR A 127 7.44 4.96 -3.92
N ILE A 128 8.01 5.11 -2.71
CA ILE A 128 7.25 5.55 -1.54
C ILE A 128 7.08 7.07 -1.59
N VAL A 129 5.83 7.54 -1.45
CA VAL A 129 5.46 8.94 -1.49
C VAL A 129 4.70 9.34 -0.23
N GLU A 130 4.82 10.60 0.16
CA GLU A 130 4.05 11.20 1.24
C GLU A 130 2.88 11.99 0.64
N LYS A 131 1.65 11.61 1.02
CA LYS A 131 0.43 12.27 0.57
C LYS A 131 -0.09 13.18 1.67
N ARG A 132 -0.48 14.38 1.25
CA ARG A 132 -1.05 15.44 2.07
C ARG A 132 -2.54 15.53 1.82
N ILE A 133 -3.35 15.42 2.87
CA ILE A 133 -4.81 15.51 2.77
C ILE A 133 -5.23 16.97 2.83
N PHE A 134 -5.98 17.39 1.81
CA PHE A 134 -6.63 18.69 1.73
C PHE A 134 -8.14 18.53 1.92
N LYS A 135 -8.75 19.50 2.59
CA LYS A 135 -10.21 19.63 2.62
C LYS A 135 -10.59 20.68 1.58
N GLN A 136 -11.42 20.28 0.61
CA GLN A 136 -11.99 21.24 -0.32
C GLN A 136 -13.05 22.06 0.42
N LEU A 137 -12.96 23.39 0.31
CA LEU A 137 -13.95 24.32 0.82
C LEU A 137 -14.51 25.12 -0.35
N GLU A 138 -15.79 25.41 -0.27
CA GLU A 138 -16.49 26.29 -1.19
C GLU A 138 -17.05 27.46 -0.39
N ILE A 139 -16.82 28.67 -0.87
CA ILE A 139 -17.28 29.90 -0.24
C ILE A 139 -17.93 30.79 -1.31
N SER A 140 -19.07 31.37 -0.99
CA SER A 140 -19.69 32.42 -1.81
C SER A 140 -19.38 33.76 -1.18
N ILE A 141 -18.89 34.70 -1.98
CA ILE A 141 -18.50 36.03 -1.53
C ILE A 141 -19.13 37.08 -2.45
N ASP A 142 -19.41 38.25 -1.89
CA ASP A 142 -19.77 39.41 -2.70
C ASP A 142 -18.57 39.83 -3.57
N TYR A 143 -18.85 40.28 -4.79
CA TYR A 143 -17.84 40.68 -5.76
C TYR A 143 -16.84 41.72 -5.20
N ASN A 144 -17.28 42.57 -4.28
CA ASN A 144 -16.43 43.56 -3.60
C ASN A 144 -15.28 42.95 -2.79
N PHE A 145 -15.35 41.66 -2.43
CA PHE A 145 -14.31 40.96 -1.66
C PHE A 145 -13.33 40.16 -2.51
N ILE A 146 -13.52 40.07 -3.84
CA ILE A 146 -12.70 39.23 -4.73
C ILE A 146 -11.20 39.47 -4.56
N GLY A 147 -10.77 40.74 -4.58
CA GLY A 147 -9.35 41.11 -4.48
C GLY A 147 -8.76 40.84 -3.09
N LYS A 148 -9.56 40.99 -2.02
CA LYS A 148 -9.14 40.67 -0.65
C LYS A 148 -8.93 39.16 -0.48
N ILE A 149 -9.84 38.36 -1.04
CA ILE A 149 -9.76 36.90 -0.97
C ILE A 149 -8.62 36.36 -1.82
N GLN A 150 -8.40 36.87 -3.03
CA GLN A 150 -7.25 36.49 -3.86
C GLN A 150 -5.92 36.74 -3.12
N LYS A 151 -5.75 37.93 -2.55
CA LYS A 151 -4.56 38.26 -1.75
C LYS A 151 -4.42 37.36 -0.52
N PHE A 152 -5.52 37.01 0.13
CA PHE A 152 -5.51 36.07 1.27
C PHE A 152 -5.05 34.67 0.83
N ILE A 153 -5.55 34.17 -0.30
CA ILE A 153 -5.20 32.87 -0.87
C ILE A 153 -3.70 32.81 -1.20
N GLU A 154 -3.19 33.85 -1.88
CA GLU A 154 -1.78 33.96 -2.26
C GLU A 154 -0.86 33.99 -1.03
N ASN A 155 -1.18 34.85 -0.04
CA ASN A 155 -0.37 35.01 1.17
C ASN A 155 -0.32 33.75 2.04
N ASN A 156 -1.34 32.90 1.97
CA ASN A 156 -1.44 31.67 2.78
C ASN A 156 -1.11 30.41 1.98
N HIS A 157 -0.65 30.54 0.73
CA HIS A 157 -0.33 29.42 -0.17
C HIS A 157 -1.46 28.39 -0.28
N ILE A 158 -2.70 28.86 -0.31
CA ILE A 158 -3.88 28.01 -0.41
C ILE A 158 -4.05 27.59 -1.86
N LEU A 159 -4.19 26.28 -2.10
CA LEU A 159 -4.56 25.78 -3.42
C LEU A 159 -6.02 26.16 -3.70
N PHE A 160 -6.26 26.89 -4.80
CA PHE A 160 -7.60 27.29 -5.22
C PHE A 160 -7.89 26.84 -6.65
N LYS A 161 -9.17 26.54 -6.91
CA LYS A 161 -9.69 26.31 -8.28
C LYS A 161 -10.18 27.64 -8.84
N ALA A 162 -10.27 27.75 -10.17
CA ALA A 162 -10.77 28.98 -10.81
C ALA A 162 -12.15 29.37 -10.25
N PRO A 163 -12.39 30.65 -9.94
CA PRO A 163 -13.66 31.10 -9.41
C PRO A 163 -14.76 31.00 -10.47
N GLU A 164 -15.95 30.61 -10.06
CA GLU A 164 -17.16 30.67 -10.87
C GLU A 164 -17.92 31.96 -10.54
N PHE A 165 -18.33 32.70 -11.57
CA PHE A 165 -19.08 33.94 -11.42
C PHE A 165 -20.53 33.68 -11.83
N PHE A 166 -21.46 34.00 -10.93
CA PHE A 166 -22.90 33.86 -11.11
C PHE A 166 -23.60 35.18 -10.83
#